data_AF-A0A936VSQ8-F1
#
_entry.id   AF-A0A936VSQ8-F1
#
_cell.length_a   1.000
_cell.length_b   1.000
_cell.length_c   1.000
_cell.angle_alpha   90.00
_cell.angle_beta   90.00
_cell.angle_gamma   90.00
#
_symmetry.space_group_name_H-M   'P 1'
#
loop_
_entity.id
_entity.type
_entity.pdbx_description
1 polymer ?
#
loop_
_entity_poly.entity_id
_entity_poly.type
_entity_poly.pdbx_seq_one_letter_code
_entity_poly.pdbx_strand_id
1 'polypeptide(L)'
;MISSIRTFLRLESASGILLILAAALAMLCANTDLKHLYERLLQIQAGVQFGEFQIQKPLLLWINDGLMVLFFFVVGMELKRELLEGELSDRANVRRPALGALGGMVVPGLIYWWINYDNPAGMAGGTLADTRRNLVASKDS
;
A
#
# COMPACT_ATOMS: atom_id res chain seq x y z
N MET A 1 21.74 7.28 -25.63
CA MET A 1 21.23 7.44 -24.26
C MET A 1 19.88 6.73 -24.02
N ILE A 2 18.82 7.04 -24.79
CA ILE A 2 17.48 6.44 -24.57
C ILE A 2 17.46 4.92 -24.79
N SER A 3 18.28 4.38 -25.71
CA SER A 3 18.39 2.93 -25.96
C SER A 3 18.94 2.18 -24.74
N SER A 4 19.98 2.72 -24.08
CA SER A 4 20.58 2.13 -22.87
C SER A 4 19.61 2.09 -21.70
N ILE A 5 18.76 3.11 -21.53
CA ILE A 5 17.72 3.15 -20.49
C ILE A 5 16.65 2.07 -20.74
N ARG A 6 16.24 1.84 -21.99
CA ARG A 6 15.28 0.75 -22.30
C ARG A 6 15.87 -0.64 -22.04
N THR A 7 17.13 -0.85 -22.38
CA THR A 7 17.81 -2.12 -22.10
C THR A 7 17.96 -2.33 -20.60
N PHE A 8 18.24 -1.26 -19.85
CA PHE A 8 18.30 -1.31 -18.39
C PHE A 8 16.93 -1.62 -17.78
N LEU A 9 15.87 -0.92 -18.19
CA LEU A 9 14.49 -1.15 -17.72
C LEU A 9 13.91 -2.52 -18.13
N ARG A 10 14.53 -3.21 -19.09
CA ARG A 10 14.19 -4.59 -19.48
C ARG A 10 14.79 -5.66 -18.57
N LEU A 11 15.75 -5.31 -17.71
CA LEU A 11 16.27 -6.22 -16.70
C LEU A 11 15.22 -6.40 -15.60
N GLU A 12 14.92 -7.64 -15.25
CA GLU A 12 13.99 -7.98 -14.14
C GLU A 12 14.35 -7.24 -12.84
N SER A 13 15.65 -7.09 -12.57
CA SER A 13 16.20 -6.40 -11.39
C SER A 13 16.07 -4.86 -11.43
N ALA A 14 15.80 -4.25 -12.58
CA ALA A 14 15.75 -2.78 -12.67
C ALA A 14 14.56 -2.19 -11.89
N SER A 15 13.45 -2.93 -11.82
CA SER A 15 12.29 -2.56 -11.01
C SER A 15 12.65 -2.45 -9.51
N GLY A 16 13.37 -3.46 -8.99
CA GLY A 16 13.84 -3.48 -7.60
C GLY A 16 14.83 -2.36 -7.27
N ILE A 17 15.78 -2.09 -8.16
CA ILE A 17 16.73 -0.98 -7.98
C ILE A 17 16.00 0.36 -7.93
N LEU A 18 15.01 0.56 -8.82
CA LEU A 18 14.23 1.80 -8.87
C LEU A 18 13.38 1.99 -7.61
N LEU A 19 12.83 0.91 -7.04
CA LEU A 19 12.12 0.94 -5.76
C LEU A 19 13.04 1.36 -4.61
N ILE A 20 14.24 0.77 -4.53
CA ILE A 20 15.22 1.11 -3.47
C ILE A 20 15.64 2.58 -3.58
N LEU A 21 15.92 3.06 -4.80
CA LEU A 21 16.27 4.46 -5.04
C LEU A 21 15.12 5.40 -4.64
N ALA A 22 13.88 5.07 -5.00
CA ALA A 22 12.70 5.86 -4.61
C ALA A 22 12.54 5.92 -3.09
N ALA A 23 12.73 4.80 -2.38
CA ALA A 23 12.67 4.74 -0.92
C ALA A 23 13.81 5.55 -0.26
N ALA A 24 15.02 5.46 -0.81
CA ALA A 24 16.17 6.23 -0.32
C ALA A 24 15.94 7.75 -0.50
N LEU A 25 15.42 8.17 -1.64
CA LEU A 25 15.05 9.57 -1.89
C LEU A 25 13.93 10.03 -0.95
N ALA A 26 12.90 9.20 -0.72
CA ALA A 26 11.83 9.51 0.23
C ALA A 26 12.38 9.69 1.65
N MET A 27 13.28 8.80 2.11
CA MET A 27 13.96 8.96 3.39
C MET A 27 14.81 10.23 3.45
N LEU A 28 15.56 10.56 2.40
CA LEU A 28 16.37 11.78 2.36
C LEU A 28 15.48 13.04 2.48
N CYS A 29 14.39 13.11 1.71
CA CYS A 29 13.43 14.21 1.78
C CYS A 29 12.77 14.31 3.16
N ALA A 30 12.48 13.19 3.82
CA ALA A 30 11.84 13.17 5.14
C ALA A 30 12.79 13.57 6.29
N ASN A 31 14.11 13.39 6.13
CA ASN A 31 15.11 13.67 7.17
C ASN A 31 15.83 15.02 7.00
N THR A 32 15.55 15.78 5.94
CA THR A 32 16.20 17.07 5.65
C THR A 32 15.21 18.23 5.80
N ASP A 33 15.68 19.47 5.69
CA ASP A 33 14.83 20.69 5.75
C ASP A 33 13.72 20.74 4.69
N LEU A 34 13.80 19.88 3.67
CA LEU A 34 12.75 19.69 2.66
C LEU A 34 11.50 18.99 3.20
N LYS A 35 11.56 18.40 4.41
CA LYS A 35 10.45 17.69 5.05
C LYS A 35 9.16 18.52 5.06
N HIS A 36 9.23 19.79 5.44
CA HIS A 36 8.04 20.63 5.54
C HIS A 36 7.40 20.91 4.18
N LEU A 37 8.19 21.05 3.11
CA LEU A 37 7.67 21.19 1.74
C LEU A 37 7.04 19.88 1.27
N TYR A 38 7.70 18.75 1.56
CA TYR A 38 7.22 17.40 1.22
C TYR A 38 5.89 17.07 1.91
N GLU A 39 5.79 17.31 3.22
CA GLU A 39 4.57 17.10 4.00
C GLU A 39 3.43 18.00 3.52
N ARG A 40 3.70 19.29 3.26
CA ARG A 40 2.67 20.19 2.73
C ARG A 40 2.12 19.71 1.39
N LEU A 41 2.99 19.26 0.49
CA LEU A 41 2.57 18.73 -0.82
C LEU A 41 1.69 17.49 -0.66
N LEU A 42 2.05 16.57 0.25
CA LEU A 42 1.27 15.37 0.52
C LEU A 42 -0.05 15.63 1.25
N GLN A 43 -0.12 16.70 2.03
CA GLN A 43 -1.30 17.12 2.80
C GLN A 43 -2.24 18.06 2.02
N ILE A 44 -1.93 18.39 0.77
CA ILE A 44 -2.84 19.19 -0.07
C ILE A 44 -4.20 18.47 -0.12
N GLN A 45 -5.24 19.17 0.33
CA GLN A 45 -6.60 18.64 0.32
C GLN A 45 -7.10 18.64 -1.12
N ALA A 46 -7.09 17.47 -1.73
CA ALA A 46 -7.67 17.24 -3.04
C ALA A 46 -9.06 16.64 -2.84
N GLY A 47 -10.08 17.31 -3.38
CA GLY A 47 -11.45 16.85 -3.26
C GLY A 47 -12.22 17.01 -4.55
N VAL A 48 -13.14 16.09 -4.78
CA VAL A 48 -14.09 16.17 -5.87
C VAL A 48 -15.47 16.34 -5.27
N GLN A 49 -16.18 17.38 -5.70
CA GLN A 49 -17.54 17.67 -5.27
C GLN A 49 -18.50 17.46 -6.43
N PHE A 50 -19.53 16.64 -6.21
CA PHE A 50 -20.66 16.47 -7.13
C PHE A 50 -21.95 16.76 -6.37
N GLY A 51 -22.46 17.98 -6.48
CA GLY A 51 -23.62 18.44 -5.70
C GLY A 51 -23.35 18.38 -4.19
N GLU A 52 -24.18 17.64 -3.46
CA GLU A 52 -24.06 17.39 -2.01
C GLU A 52 -22.94 16.38 -1.66
N PHE A 53 -22.45 15.60 -2.63
CA PHE A 53 -21.42 14.61 -2.37
C PHE A 53 -20.04 15.27 -2.40
N GLN A 54 -19.43 15.40 -1.22
CA GLN A 54 -18.09 15.95 -1.04
C GLN A 54 -17.13 14.89 -0.51
N ILE A 55 -16.18 14.47 -1.35
CA ILE A 55 -15.02 13.70 -0.89
C ILE A 55 -13.85 14.66 -0.82
N GLN A 56 -13.37 14.93 0.39
CA GLN A 56 -12.12 15.66 0.63
C GLN A 56 -11.13 14.70 1.29
N LYS A 57 -10.01 14.44 0.62
CA LYS A 57 -8.94 13.61 1.16
C LYS A 57 -7.58 14.27 0.88
N PRO A 58 -6.59 14.09 1.77
CA PRO A 58 -5.23 14.50 1.47
C PRO A 58 -4.72 13.81 0.20
N LEU A 59 -3.87 14.51 -0.55
CA LEU A 59 -3.29 14.01 -1.79
C LEU A 59 -2.56 12.67 -1.57
N LEU A 60 -1.92 12.49 -0.41
CA LEU A 60 -1.31 11.22 -0.02
C LEU A 60 -2.28 10.03 -0.10
N LEU A 61 -3.52 10.20 0.40
CA LEU A 61 -4.52 9.12 0.39
C LEU A 61 -4.99 8.83 -1.03
N TRP A 62 -5.17 9.85 -1.86
CA TRP A 62 -5.49 9.67 -3.27
C TRP A 62 -4.42 8.90 -4.03
N ILE A 63 -3.15 9.25 -3.81
CA ILE A 63 -2.02 8.55 -4.43
C ILE A 63 -1.97 7.10 -3.94
N ASN A 64 -2.14 6.85 -2.64
CA ASN A 64 -2.12 5.50 -2.09
C ASN A 64 -3.26 4.65 -2.66
N ASP A 65 -4.50 5.14 -2.60
CA ASP A 65 -5.68 4.45 -3.13
C ASP A 65 -5.51 4.20 -4.64
N GLY A 66 -5.07 5.20 -5.41
CA GLY A 66 -4.89 5.11 -6.86
C GLY A 66 -3.78 4.15 -7.29
N LEU A 67 -2.60 4.23 -6.66
CA LEU A 67 -1.49 3.30 -6.95
C LEU A 67 -1.85 1.87 -6.54
N MET A 68 -2.57 1.68 -5.43
CA MET A 68 -3.05 0.37 -5.01
C MET A 68 -4.05 -0.22 -6.00
N VAL A 69 -4.96 0.58 -6.56
CA VAL A 69 -5.87 0.14 -7.62
C VAL A 69 -5.08 -0.34 -8.84
N LEU A 70 -4.08 0.40 -9.30
CA LEU A 70 -3.24 -0.01 -10.44
C LEU A 70 -2.43 -1.28 -10.13
N PHE A 71 -1.83 -1.35 -8.94
CA PHE A 71 -1.07 -2.51 -8.50
C PHE A 71 -1.93 -3.78 -8.46
N PHE A 72 -3.08 -3.72 -7.77
CA PHE A 72 -3.99 -4.85 -7.69
C PHE A 72 -4.64 -5.19 -9.02
N PHE A 73 -4.83 -4.22 -9.91
CA PHE A 73 -5.32 -4.50 -11.25
C PHE A 73 -4.32 -5.35 -12.04
N VAL A 74 -3.03 -4.99 -12.04
CA VAL A 74 -1.99 -5.78 -12.72
C VAL A 74 -1.84 -7.15 -12.09
N VAL A 75 -1.77 -7.22 -10.75
CA VAL A 75 -1.70 -8.49 -10.02
C VAL A 75 -2.94 -9.36 -10.28
N GLY A 76 -4.12 -8.75 -10.36
CA GLY A 76 -5.37 -9.46 -10.64
C GLY A 76 -5.43 -10.01 -12.06
N MET A 77 -4.92 -9.28 -13.05
CA MET A 77 -4.80 -9.79 -14.43
C MET A 77 -3.81 -10.95 -14.51
N GLU A 78 -2.68 -10.83 -13.83
CA GLU A 78 -1.67 -11.88 -13.75
C GLU A 78 -2.22 -13.14 -13.07
N LEU A 79 -2.92 -12.98 -11.94
CA LEU A 79 -3.59 -14.07 -11.24
C LEU A 79 -4.67 -14.71 -12.13
N LYS A 80 -5.47 -13.92 -12.85
CA LYS A 80 -6.45 -14.44 -13.79
C LYS A 80 -5.80 -15.26 -14.90
N ARG A 81 -4.67 -14.80 -15.45
CA ARG A 81 -3.90 -15.55 -16.46
C ARG A 81 -3.45 -16.90 -15.91
N GLU A 82 -2.87 -16.90 -14.71
CA GLU A 82 -2.38 -18.12 -14.06
C GLU A 82 -3.51 -19.11 -13.72
N LEU A 83 -4.69 -18.60 -13.37
CA LEU A 83 -5.88 -19.42 -13.10
C LEU A 83 -6.47 -20.07 -14.36
N LEU A 84 -6.34 -19.43 -15.53
CA LEU A 84 -6.92 -19.94 -16.78
C LEU A 84 -5.94 -20.85 -17.54
N GLU A 85 -4.69 -20.42 -17.65
CA GLU A 85 -3.68 -21.04 -18.54
C GLU A 85 -2.45 -21.56 -17.78
N GLY A 86 -2.30 -21.22 -16.50
CA GLY A 86 -1.12 -21.53 -15.69
C GLY A 86 -1.28 -22.73 -14.76
N GLU A 87 -0.34 -22.86 -13.82
CA GLU A 87 -0.26 -23.99 -12.90
C GLU A 87 -1.44 -24.05 -11.92
N LEU A 88 -2.11 -22.92 -11.69
CA LEU A 88 -3.28 -22.79 -10.81
C LEU A 88 -4.60 -23.22 -11.47
N SER A 89 -4.59 -23.54 -12.77
CA SER A 89 -5.77 -24.09 -13.46
C SER A 89 -6.15 -25.48 -12.94
N ASP A 90 -5.15 -26.27 -12.50
CA ASP A 90 -5.37 -27.54 -11.84
C ASP A 90 -5.65 -27.34 -10.33
N ARG A 91 -6.84 -27.76 -9.90
CA ARG A 91 -7.30 -27.68 -8.51
C ARG A 91 -6.34 -28.34 -7.51
N ALA A 92 -5.57 -29.34 -7.93
CA ALA A 92 -4.59 -30.00 -7.06
C ALA A 92 -3.38 -29.10 -6.75
N ASN A 93 -3.01 -28.20 -7.65
CA ASN A 93 -1.83 -27.35 -7.54
C ASN A 93 -2.08 -26.05 -6.77
N VAL A 94 -3.34 -25.61 -6.68
CA VAL A 94 -3.75 -24.42 -5.91
C VAL A 94 -3.44 -24.53 -4.40
N ARG A 95 -3.43 -25.75 -3.85
CA ARG A 95 -3.28 -25.98 -2.40
C ARG A 95 -2.00 -25.41 -1.81
N ARG A 96 -0.85 -25.53 -2.50
CA ARG A 96 0.46 -25.11 -1.98
C ARG A 96 0.56 -23.58 -1.82
N PRO A 97 0.33 -22.77 -2.87
CA PRO A 97 0.33 -21.32 -2.74
C PRO A 97 -0.78 -20.80 -1.83
N ALA A 98 -1.97 -21.44 -1.80
CA ALA A 98 -3.04 -21.03 -0.88
C ALA A 98 -2.64 -21.20 0.60
N LEU A 99 -2.04 -22.33 0.96
CA LEU A 99 -1.54 -22.56 2.33
C LEU A 99 -0.39 -21.60 2.68
N GLY A 100 0.52 -21.33 1.73
CA GLY A 100 1.60 -20.35 1.92
C GLY A 100 1.07 -18.94 2.17
N ALA A 101 0.07 -18.49 1.39
CA ALA A 101 -0.56 -17.19 1.54
C ALA A 101 -1.33 -17.06 2.87
N LEU A 102 -2.10 -18.09 3.25
CA LEU A 102 -2.79 -18.13 4.54
C LEU A 102 -1.78 -18.10 5.69
N GLY A 103 -0.72 -18.89 5.63
CA GLY A 103 0.35 -18.87 6.64
C GLY A 103 1.01 -17.50 6.76
N GLY A 104 1.31 -16.86 5.62
CA GLY A 104 1.93 -15.53 5.57
C GLY A 104 1.08 -14.41 6.17
N MET A 105 -0.25 -14.56 6.22
CA MET A 105 -1.15 -13.59 6.86
C MET A 105 -1.52 -13.98 8.30
N VAL A 106 -1.83 -15.25 8.55
CA VAL A 106 -2.31 -15.75 9.84
C VAL A 106 -1.19 -15.79 10.88
N VAL A 107 0.00 -16.27 10.51
CA VAL A 107 1.10 -16.43 11.47
C VAL A 107 1.55 -15.08 12.05
N PRO A 108 1.82 -14.02 11.24
CA PRO A 108 2.17 -12.71 11.80
C PRO A 108 1.03 -12.11 12.63
N GLY A 109 -0.22 -12.29 12.22
CA GLY A 109 -1.40 -11.81 12.95
C GLY A 109 -1.53 -12.45 14.34
N LEU A 110 -1.33 -13.78 14.43
CA LEU A 110 -1.36 -14.50 15.71
C LEU A 110 -0.18 -14.12 16.61
N ILE A 111 1.01 -13.94 16.05
CA ILE A 111 2.19 -13.47 16.81
C ILE A 111 1.91 -12.07 17.38
N TYR A 112 1.39 -11.15 16.57
CA TYR A 112 1.04 -9.81 17.03
C TYR A 112 -0.01 -9.84 18.15
N TRP A 113 -1.07 -10.63 17.97
CA TRP A 113 -2.13 -10.80 18.96
C TRP A 113 -1.59 -11.37 20.28
N TRP A 114 -0.75 -12.41 20.21
CA TRP A 114 -0.18 -13.04 21.40
C TRP A 114 0.71 -12.09 22.20
N ILE A 115 1.55 -11.29 21.51
CA ILE A 115 2.42 -10.31 22.16
C ILE A 115 1.62 -9.15 22.77
N ASN A 116 0.53 -8.72 22.12
CA ASN A 116 -0.27 -7.57 22.54
C ASN A 116 -1.52 -7.96 23.33
N TYR A 117 -1.64 -9.23 23.77
CA TYR A 117 -2.86 -9.74 24.38
C TYR A 117 -3.22 -9.03 25.71
N ASP A 118 -2.21 -8.59 26.45
CA ASP A 118 -2.38 -7.91 27.75
C ASP A 118 -2.53 -6.37 27.60
N ASN A 119 -2.46 -5.83 26.38
CA ASN A 119 -2.52 -4.38 26.15
C ASN A 119 -3.76 -3.98 25.33
N PRO A 120 -4.81 -3.41 25.97
CA PRO A 120 -6.01 -2.93 25.28
C PRO A 120 -5.73 -1.92 24.16
N ALA A 121 -4.67 -1.13 24.27
CA ALA A 121 -4.27 -0.15 23.26
C ALA A 121 -3.58 -0.79 22.03
N GLY A 122 -2.96 -1.97 22.19
CA GLY A 122 -2.37 -2.74 21.09
C GLY A 122 -3.42 -3.52 20.29
N MET A 123 -4.45 -4.05 20.96
CA MET A 123 -5.51 -4.82 20.31
C MET A 123 -6.46 -4.00 19.42
N ALA A 124 -6.69 -2.72 19.74
CA ALA A 124 -7.68 -1.90 19.03
C ALA A 124 -7.21 -1.37 17.66
N GLY A 125 -6.06 -1.83 17.15
CA GLY A 125 -5.39 -1.23 15.99
C GLY A 125 -4.78 0.12 16.37
N GLY A 126 -3.79 0.07 17.26
CA GLY A 126 -3.12 1.22 17.88
C GLY A 126 -2.83 2.38 16.90
N THR A 127 -2.92 3.60 17.46
CA THR A 127 -2.82 4.94 16.84
C THR A 127 -3.74 5.25 15.65
N LEU A 128 -4.05 4.31 14.75
CA LEU A 128 -4.88 4.54 13.56
C LEU A 128 -6.38 4.57 13.88
N ALA A 129 -6.86 3.69 14.77
CA ALA A 129 -8.25 3.71 15.21
C ALA A 129 -8.58 4.93 16.08
N ASP A 130 -7.58 5.44 16.82
CA ASP A 130 -7.71 6.61 17.68
C ASP A 130 -7.64 7.93 16.89
N THR A 131 -6.71 8.01 15.93
CA THR A 131 -6.61 9.16 15.00
C THR A 131 -7.86 9.30 14.13
N ARG A 132 -8.43 8.19 13.63
CA ARG A 132 -9.66 8.23 12.84
C ARG A 132 -10.88 8.67 13.67
N ARG A 133 -10.91 8.33 14.97
CA ARG A 133 -11.97 8.74 15.89
C ARG A 133 -11.97 10.26 16.13
N ASN A 134 -10.79 10.85 16.32
CA ASN A 134 -10.64 12.29 16.51
C ASN A 134 -10.90 13.11 15.24
N LEU A 135 -10.61 12.56 14.05
CA LEU A 135 -10.93 13.21 12.77
C LEU A 135 -12.44 13.25 12.48
N VAL A 136 -13.20 12.27 12.93
CA VAL A 136 -14.68 12.27 12.80
C VAL A 136 -15.29 13.22 13.83
N ALA A 137 -14.80 13.22 15.08
CA ALA A 137 -15.30 14.11 16.13
C ALA A 137 -15.11 15.62 15.81
N SER A 138 -14.06 15.99 15.07
CA SER A 138 -13.85 17.38 14.61
C SER A 138 -14.76 17.83 13.46
N LYS A 139 -15.47 16.91 12.79
CA LYS A 139 -16.36 17.23 11.67
C LYS A 139 -17.81 17.49 12.13
N ASP A 140 -18.13 17.06 13.34
CA ASP A 140 -19.46 17.17 13.95
C ASP A 140 -19.58 18.35 14.96
N SER A 141 -18.54 19.18 15.09
CA SER A 141 -18.48 20.39 15.93
C SER A 141 -18.18 21.63 15.10
#